data_AF-A0A5B0W790-F1
#
_entry.id   AF-A0A5B0W790-F1
#
_cell.length_a   1.000
_cell.length_b   1.000
_cell.length_c   1.000
_cell.angle_alpha   90.00
_cell.angle_beta   90.00
_cell.angle_gamma   90.00
#
_symmetry.space_group_name_H-M   'P 1'
#
loop_
_entity.id
_entity.type
_entity.pdbx_description
1 polymer ?
#
loop_
_entity_poly.entity_id
_entity_poly.type
_entity_poly.pdbx_seq_one_letter_code
_entity_poly.pdbx_strand_id
1 'polypeptide(L)'
;MVAGIHHITLITRKVQANVDFYIGFLGLRLVKRTGGFEDATQLHLLYGDAKGSPGSLITFLVWEDGSPGRAGVGQVGEISLAIDPASIGFWLTRALSAGLKPEGPAEEFGEPVLRLKDPEGVIVKLVGTPTLQATAPWASDTIPEEHAIRRIRGATLFSETPEETQAILIDHFDYRPLTTSGAISRLVSEPGDILDIRDARGFWASAPGTGTVDHVAFRAKDDAELQSVRTALQAINSGPTAMHDRKYFRSLYVREPGRILFELATDAPGMLIDEDEATLGTRLFAPGDSPKLLAELNVILPQFSMPGEPRVIYRDLPFIHRFFTPEQPNGNIFILLHGSGANETTMLPLGHKIDADATLLSVRGRALEEGAPRWFRRTGPMSLDQADIASEAEAFAAFIDGAIHAYGLDPDRIVYIGYSNGANLLNAMLSLHPHLIRRAVLLRSMAALENPPAADVSDAEVLVIAGEKDLYGPYAQPLAERLRDSGAKVELATVPAGHEFDDTDVPVIQAWLNKSA
;
A
#
# COMPACT_ATOMS: atom_id res chain seq x y z
N MET A 1 -31.09 16.65 -1.64
CA MET A 1 -29.77 16.02 -1.74
C MET A 1 -28.77 16.91 -1.05
N VAL A 2 -27.67 16.36 -0.55
CA VAL A 2 -26.52 17.18 -0.16
C VAL A 2 -25.57 17.21 -1.34
N ALA A 3 -25.39 18.36 -1.97
CA ALA A 3 -24.58 18.47 -3.18
C ALA A 3 -23.08 18.59 -2.87
N GLY A 4 -22.25 18.18 -3.83
CA GLY A 4 -20.81 18.41 -3.81
C GLY A 4 -19.95 17.16 -3.69
N ILE A 5 -18.63 17.34 -3.77
CA ILE A 5 -17.67 16.26 -3.61
C ILE A 5 -17.56 15.88 -2.13
N HIS A 6 -17.56 14.59 -1.84
CA HIS A 6 -17.27 14.05 -0.52
C HIS A 6 -15.77 13.76 -0.36
N HIS A 7 -15.19 13.00 -1.29
CA HIS A 7 -13.78 12.64 -1.28
C HIS A 7 -13.33 12.20 -2.68
N ILE A 8 -12.01 12.14 -2.90
CA ILE A 8 -11.42 11.53 -4.11
C ILE A 8 -10.40 10.49 -3.65
N THR A 9 -10.48 9.28 -4.21
CA THR A 9 -9.59 8.16 -3.85
C THR A 9 -8.64 7.86 -4.99
N LEU A 10 -7.36 7.74 -4.66
CA LEU A 10 -6.25 7.51 -5.57
C LEU A 10 -5.46 6.27 -5.14
N ILE A 11 -4.56 5.83 -6.01
CA ILE A 11 -3.70 4.66 -5.77
C ILE A 11 -2.24 5.10 -5.81
N THR A 12 -1.50 4.77 -4.75
CA THR A 12 -0.07 5.08 -4.64
C THR A 12 0.75 3.82 -4.43
N ARG A 13 1.94 3.75 -5.04
CA ARG A 13 2.93 2.71 -4.74
C ARG A 13 3.86 3.11 -3.60
N LYS A 14 4.16 4.41 -3.49
CA LYS A 14 5.27 4.93 -2.70
C LYS A 14 4.76 5.71 -1.49
N VAL A 15 4.40 5.01 -0.42
CA VAL A 15 3.78 5.61 0.78
C VAL A 15 4.56 6.80 1.34
N GLN A 16 5.89 6.70 1.42
CA GLN A 16 6.69 7.79 1.98
C GLN A 16 6.67 9.03 1.09
N ALA A 17 6.83 8.86 -0.23
CA ALA A 17 6.77 9.97 -1.17
C ALA A 17 5.38 10.61 -1.20
N ASN A 18 4.33 9.79 -1.07
CA ASN A 18 2.95 10.25 -0.94
C ASN A 18 2.78 11.14 0.31
N VAL A 19 3.18 10.67 1.48
CA VAL A 19 3.14 11.44 2.74
C VAL A 19 3.94 12.74 2.65
N ASP A 20 5.13 12.69 2.04
CA ASP A 20 5.97 13.87 1.83
C ASP A 20 5.28 14.94 0.98
N PHE A 21 4.52 14.52 -0.02
CA PHE A 21 3.81 15.43 -0.90
C PHE A 21 2.52 15.96 -0.27
N TYR A 22 1.63 15.08 0.19
CA TYR A 22 0.30 15.48 0.67
C TYR A 22 0.34 16.14 2.06
N ILE A 23 1.24 15.71 2.95
CA ILE A 23 1.44 16.37 4.25
C ILE A 23 2.57 17.40 4.16
N GLY A 24 3.77 16.98 3.74
CA GLY A 24 4.94 17.86 3.80
C GLY A 24 4.85 19.05 2.84
N PHE A 25 4.51 18.80 1.57
CA PHE A 25 4.46 19.84 0.56
C PHE A 25 3.13 20.60 0.54
N LEU A 26 1.99 19.89 0.50
CA LEU A 26 0.64 20.49 0.46
C LEU A 26 0.11 20.92 1.83
N GLY A 27 0.69 20.43 2.94
CA GLY A 27 0.27 20.83 4.29
C GLY A 27 -1.07 20.25 4.73
N LEU A 28 -1.60 19.21 4.08
CA LEU A 28 -2.84 18.57 4.52
C LEU A 28 -2.60 17.78 5.82
N ARG A 29 -3.66 17.55 6.57
CA ARG A 29 -3.61 16.72 7.77
C ARG A 29 -3.82 15.25 7.40
N LEU A 30 -3.01 14.33 7.92
CA LEU A 30 -3.40 12.92 7.95
C LEU A 30 -4.52 12.77 8.98
N VAL A 31 -5.73 12.47 8.51
CA VAL A 31 -6.92 12.37 9.37
C VAL A 31 -7.29 10.93 9.71
N LYS A 32 -6.82 9.97 8.93
CA LYS A 32 -6.98 8.55 9.24
C LYS A 32 -5.92 7.71 8.54
N ARG A 33 -5.46 6.67 9.23
CA ARG A 33 -4.71 5.56 8.65
C ARG A 33 -5.40 4.25 9.04
N THR A 34 -5.77 3.44 8.05
CA THR A 34 -6.53 2.20 8.27
C THR A 34 -6.10 1.12 7.29
N GLY A 35 -6.32 -0.16 7.64
CA GLY A 35 -6.41 -1.22 6.64
C GLY A 35 -7.64 -1.02 5.75
N GLY A 36 -7.54 -1.45 4.49
CA GLY A 36 -8.62 -1.35 3.50
C GLY A 36 -9.83 -2.20 3.90
N PHE A 37 -11.02 -1.75 3.48
CA PHE A 37 -12.27 -2.45 3.80
C PHE A 37 -12.52 -3.71 2.97
N GLU A 38 -11.89 -3.82 1.80
CA GLU A 38 -11.91 -5.03 0.97
C GLU A 38 -10.71 -5.95 1.31
N ASP A 39 -9.59 -5.35 1.74
CA ASP A 39 -8.37 -6.04 2.14
C ASP A 39 -7.67 -5.24 3.26
N ALA A 40 -7.69 -5.78 4.48
CA ALA A 40 -7.10 -5.13 5.65
C ALA A 40 -5.56 -5.04 5.56
N THR A 41 -4.92 -5.84 4.70
CA THR A 41 -3.47 -5.82 4.46
C THR A 41 -3.04 -4.74 3.45
N GLN A 42 -4.00 -3.96 2.95
CA GLN A 42 -3.75 -2.78 2.15
C GLN A 42 -3.88 -1.52 3.01
N LEU A 43 -2.81 -0.73 3.10
CA LEU A 43 -2.85 0.53 3.83
C LEU A 43 -3.71 1.54 3.07
N HIS A 44 -4.62 2.21 3.78
CA HIS A 44 -5.48 3.28 3.29
C HIS A 44 -5.22 4.54 4.12
N LEU A 45 -4.70 5.58 3.46
CA LEU A 45 -4.41 6.88 4.07
C LEU A 45 -5.46 7.89 3.65
N LEU A 46 -5.96 8.67 4.60
CA LEU A 46 -6.93 9.73 4.36
C LEU A 46 -6.33 11.06 4.79
N TYR A 47 -6.22 11.99 3.86
CA TYR A 47 -5.77 13.37 4.09
C TYR A 47 -6.95 14.32 4.01
N GLY A 48 -6.96 15.38 4.82
CA GLY A 48 -8.02 16.37 4.78
C GLY A 48 -7.73 17.61 5.60
N ASP A 49 -8.82 18.29 5.96
CA ASP A 49 -8.83 19.44 6.85
C ASP A 49 -8.66 19.01 8.33
N ALA A 50 -8.84 19.93 9.30
CA ALA A 50 -8.57 19.63 10.70
C ALA A 50 -9.43 18.49 11.27
N LYS A 51 -10.60 18.22 10.67
CA LYS A 51 -11.57 17.21 11.14
C LYS A 51 -11.77 16.05 10.16
N GLY A 52 -11.16 16.11 8.98
CA GLY A 52 -11.45 15.19 7.90
C GLY A 52 -12.87 15.36 7.36
N SER A 53 -13.31 16.61 7.19
CA SER A 53 -14.67 16.94 6.76
C SER A 53 -14.94 16.48 5.32
N PRO A 54 -16.18 16.05 4.98
CA PRO A 54 -16.58 15.84 3.59
C PRO A 54 -16.27 17.05 2.70
N GLY A 55 -15.72 16.79 1.52
CA GLY A 55 -15.23 17.79 0.58
C GLY A 55 -13.77 18.22 0.79
N SER A 56 -13.12 17.81 1.88
CA SER A 56 -11.66 18.02 2.09
C SER A 56 -10.82 16.77 1.80
N LEU A 57 -11.46 15.60 1.70
CA LEU A 57 -10.79 14.31 1.79
C LEU A 57 -10.14 13.86 0.49
N ILE A 58 -8.82 13.76 0.47
CA ILE A 58 -8.05 13.04 -0.56
C ILE A 58 -7.52 11.76 0.07
N THR A 59 -7.85 10.60 -0.52
CA THR A 59 -7.51 9.31 0.06
C THR A 59 -6.65 8.46 -0.87
N PHE A 60 -5.84 7.57 -0.29
CA PHE A 60 -4.90 6.73 -1.03
C PHE A 60 -4.95 5.28 -0.59
N LEU A 61 -5.20 4.38 -1.54
CA LEU A 61 -4.91 2.96 -1.41
C LEU A 61 -3.43 2.73 -1.74
N VAL A 62 -2.69 2.13 -0.82
CA VAL A 62 -1.24 1.90 -0.97
C VAL A 62 -0.99 0.51 -1.55
N TRP A 63 -0.60 0.46 -2.83
CA TRP A 63 -0.29 -0.76 -3.56
C TRP A 63 1.21 -0.82 -3.86
N GLU A 64 2.04 -1.20 -2.89
CA GLU A 64 3.51 -1.17 -3.03
C GLU A 64 4.05 -2.09 -4.14
N ASP A 65 3.28 -3.11 -4.51
CA ASP A 65 3.53 -4.01 -5.64
C ASP A 65 2.59 -3.76 -6.83
N GLY A 66 1.83 -2.66 -6.79
CA GLY A 66 0.92 -2.27 -7.85
C GLY A 66 1.66 -1.85 -9.10
N SER A 67 1.22 -2.37 -10.25
CA SER A 67 1.72 -1.93 -11.55
C SER A 67 1.35 -0.45 -11.80
N PRO A 68 2.20 0.33 -12.50
CA PRO A 68 1.87 1.69 -12.89
C PRO A 68 0.60 1.75 -13.73
N GLY A 69 -0.31 2.64 -13.34
CA GLY A 69 -1.51 2.95 -14.10
C GLY A 69 -1.26 4.04 -15.14
N ARG A 70 -2.31 4.39 -15.88
CA ARG A 70 -2.32 5.51 -16.81
C ARG A 70 -3.70 6.13 -16.89
N ALA A 71 -3.82 7.41 -16.57
CA ALA A 71 -5.02 8.19 -16.79
C ALA A 71 -5.40 8.22 -18.27
N GLY A 72 -6.69 8.02 -18.56
CA GLY A 72 -7.24 7.97 -19.91
C GLY A 72 -8.76 7.97 -19.89
N VAL A 73 -9.37 7.62 -21.02
CA VAL A 73 -10.84 7.50 -21.13
C VAL A 73 -11.39 6.58 -20.04
N GLY A 74 -12.42 7.01 -19.32
CA GLY A 74 -13.05 6.27 -18.23
C GLY A 74 -12.41 6.46 -16.86
N GLN A 75 -11.62 7.51 -16.67
CA GLN A 75 -11.02 7.88 -15.38
C GLN A 75 -11.08 9.38 -15.11
N VAL A 76 -10.84 9.76 -13.86
CA VAL A 76 -10.49 11.13 -13.49
C VAL A 76 -9.04 11.39 -13.92
N GLY A 77 -8.84 12.44 -14.73
CA GLY A 77 -7.53 12.81 -15.25
C GLY A 77 -6.76 13.79 -14.35
N GLU A 78 -7.50 14.65 -13.62
CA GLU A 78 -6.91 15.69 -12.77
C GLU A 78 -7.78 15.90 -11.53
N ILE A 79 -7.15 16.14 -10.38
CA ILE A 79 -7.83 16.63 -9.17
C ILE A 79 -7.53 18.12 -8.99
N SER A 80 -8.41 18.85 -8.33
CA SER A 80 -8.20 20.27 -8.04
C SER A 80 -8.54 20.63 -6.61
N LEU A 81 -7.73 21.48 -6.01
CA LEU A 81 -7.79 21.94 -4.62
C LEU A 81 -7.94 23.46 -4.61
N ALA A 82 -8.87 23.96 -3.79
CA ALA A 82 -9.16 25.37 -3.67
C ALA A 82 -8.15 26.05 -2.73
N ILE A 83 -7.61 27.19 -3.17
CA ILE A 83 -6.76 28.08 -2.38
C ILE A 83 -7.30 29.51 -2.47
N ASP A 84 -6.81 30.41 -1.61
CA ASP A 84 -7.06 31.84 -1.82
C ASP A 84 -6.46 32.30 -3.16
N PRO A 85 -7.18 33.11 -3.97
CA PRO A 85 -6.62 33.68 -5.20
C PRO A 85 -5.28 34.40 -5.02
N ALA A 86 -5.07 35.08 -3.90
CA ALA A 86 -3.82 35.76 -3.58
C ALA A 86 -2.65 34.80 -3.29
N SER A 87 -2.94 33.52 -3.05
CA SER A 87 -1.95 32.50 -2.68
C SER A 87 -1.25 31.84 -3.86
N ILE A 88 -1.66 32.12 -5.12
CA ILE A 88 -1.04 31.53 -6.32
C ILE A 88 0.48 31.80 -6.36
N GLY A 89 0.92 33.01 -6.01
CA GLY A 89 2.35 33.37 -5.98
C GLY A 89 3.13 32.63 -4.90
N PHE A 90 2.52 32.41 -3.73
CA PHE A 90 3.08 31.60 -2.64
C PHE A 90 3.32 30.18 -3.13
N TRP A 91 2.30 29.55 -3.72
CA TRP A 91 2.37 28.16 -4.18
C TRP A 91 3.34 27.95 -5.33
N LEU A 92 3.43 28.91 -6.27
CA LEU A 92 4.44 28.88 -7.33
C LEU A 92 5.85 28.90 -6.75
N THR A 93 6.13 29.81 -5.81
CA THR A 93 7.44 29.94 -5.17
C THR A 93 7.79 28.68 -4.38
N ARG A 94 6.82 28.15 -3.64
CA ARG A 94 6.98 26.91 -2.85
C ARG A 94 7.27 25.72 -3.75
N ALA A 95 6.53 25.55 -4.85
CA ALA A 95 6.75 24.48 -5.81
C ALA A 95 8.16 24.52 -6.41
N LEU A 96 8.62 25.70 -6.85
CA LEU A 96 9.98 25.88 -7.40
C LEU A 96 11.06 25.59 -6.35
N SER A 97 10.87 26.03 -5.10
CA SER A 97 11.81 25.79 -4.00
C SER A 97 11.90 24.32 -3.61
N ALA A 98 10.80 23.56 -3.78
CA ALA A 98 10.77 22.11 -3.60
C ALA A 98 11.29 21.32 -4.81
N GLY A 99 11.76 21.99 -5.88
CA GLY A 99 12.25 21.35 -7.10
C GLY A 99 11.15 20.78 -8.00
N LEU A 100 9.87 21.11 -7.75
CA LEU A 100 8.77 20.75 -8.62
C LEU A 100 8.78 21.62 -9.89
N LYS A 101 8.20 21.09 -10.96
CA LYS A 101 8.01 21.79 -12.24
C LYS A 101 6.53 22.15 -12.39
N PRO A 102 6.08 23.29 -11.83
CA PRO A 102 4.69 23.71 -11.99
C PRO A 102 4.39 24.12 -13.43
N GLU A 103 3.16 23.89 -13.88
CA GLU A 103 2.63 24.43 -15.14
C GLU A 103 1.62 25.55 -14.82
N GLY A 104 1.83 26.73 -15.40
CA GLY A 104 1.10 27.96 -15.05
C GLY A 104 1.95 28.96 -14.25
N PRO A 105 1.34 30.01 -13.66
CA PRO A 105 -0.10 30.22 -13.54
C PRO A 105 -0.79 30.48 -14.88
N ALA A 106 -2.00 29.96 -15.05
CA ALA A 106 -2.86 30.21 -16.20
C ALA A 106 -4.28 30.56 -15.73
N GLU A 107 -5.07 31.20 -16.57
CA GLU A 107 -6.49 31.44 -16.28
C GLU A 107 -7.36 30.35 -16.91
N GLU A 108 -8.23 29.73 -16.12
CA GLU A 108 -9.21 28.75 -16.60
C GLU A 108 -10.58 29.08 -16.04
N PHE A 109 -11.55 29.33 -16.93
CA PHE A 109 -12.91 29.71 -16.55
C PHE A 109 -12.96 30.91 -15.57
N GLY A 110 -12.03 31.86 -15.72
CA GLY A 110 -11.90 33.05 -14.86
C GLY A 110 -11.24 32.80 -13.50
N GLU A 111 -10.71 31.61 -13.23
CA GLU A 111 -9.97 31.28 -12.01
C GLU A 111 -8.47 31.11 -12.34
N PRO A 112 -7.53 31.69 -11.55
CA PRO A 112 -6.12 31.40 -11.70
C PRO A 112 -5.80 29.98 -11.22
N VAL A 113 -5.03 29.25 -12.03
CA VAL A 113 -4.70 27.84 -11.83
C VAL A 113 -3.19 27.62 -11.90
N LEU A 114 -2.67 26.83 -10.97
CA LEU A 114 -1.32 26.27 -11.01
C LEU A 114 -1.42 24.75 -11.02
N ARG A 115 -0.84 24.07 -12.01
CA ARG A 115 -0.81 22.60 -12.03
C ARG A 115 0.50 22.08 -11.48
N LEU A 116 0.40 21.06 -10.66
CA LEU A 116 1.50 20.30 -10.10
C LEU A 116 1.37 18.84 -10.50
N LYS A 117 2.47 18.09 -10.39
CA LYS A 117 2.47 16.63 -10.45
C LYS A 117 2.91 16.10 -9.11
N ASP A 118 2.14 15.16 -8.59
CA ASP A 118 2.56 14.40 -7.41
C ASP A 118 3.71 13.44 -7.76
N PRO A 119 4.32 12.74 -6.78
CA PRO A 119 5.47 11.86 -7.02
C PRO A 119 5.24 10.71 -8.01
N GLU A 120 3.98 10.40 -8.33
CA GLU A 120 3.60 9.34 -9.27
C GLU A 120 2.93 9.89 -10.53
N GLY A 121 2.92 11.22 -10.70
CA GLY A 121 2.50 11.90 -11.92
C GLY A 121 1.03 12.30 -11.96
N VAL A 122 0.27 12.12 -10.88
CA VAL A 122 -1.11 12.61 -10.80
C VAL A 122 -1.09 14.13 -10.88
N ILE A 123 -1.96 14.70 -11.71
CA ILE A 123 -2.11 16.15 -11.84
C ILE A 123 -2.95 16.69 -10.68
N VAL A 124 -2.33 17.55 -9.87
CA VAL A 124 -2.96 18.27 -8.76
C VAL A 124 -3.00 19.75 -9.11
N LYS A 125 -4.21 20.29 -9.36
CA LYS A 125 -4.43 21.70 -9.68
C LYS A 125 -4.70 22.50 -8.41
N LEU A 126 -3.96 23.57 -8.18
CA LEU A 126 -4.30 24.58 -7.19
C LEU A 126 -5.10 25.68 -7.89
N VAL A 127 -6.33 25.91 -7.44
CA VAL A 127 -7.27 26.85 -8.05
C VAL A 127 -7.57 27.97 -7.08
N GLY A 128 -7.21 29.19 -7.46
CA GLY A 128 -7.52 30.39 -6.70
C GLY A 128 -8.99 30.75 -6.82
N THR A 129 -9.77 30.57 -5.76
CA THR A 129 -11.21 30.88 -5.79
C THR A 129 -11.70 31.45 -4.46
N PRO A 130 -12.52 32.52 -4.46
CA PRO A 130 -13.13 33.03 -3.24
C PRO A 130 -14.35 32.22 -2.79
N THR A 131 -14.91 31.39 -3.69
CA THR A 131 -16.21 30.71 -3.54
C THR A 131 -16.21 29.62 -2.48
N LEU A 132 -15.09 28.92 -2.32
CA LEU A 132 -14.97 27.77 -1.42
C LEU A 132 -14.15 28.14 -0.19
N GLN A 133 -14.74 27.96 0.98
CA GLN A 133 -14.10 28.10 2.28
C GLN A 133 -13.89 26.72 2.91
N ALA A 134 -12.87 26.61 3.76
CA ALA A 134 -12.62 25.39 4.52
C ALA A 134 -13.72 25.20 5.59
N THR A 135 -14.16 23.96 5.79
CA THR A 135 -15.12 23.63 6.86
C THR A 135 -14.42 23.68 8.23
N ALA A 136 -13.24 23.08 8.32
CA ALA A 136 -12.38 23.15 9.51
C ALA A 136 -10.93 23.45 9.06
N PRO A 137 -10.54 24.73 8.95
CA PRO A 137 -9.21 25.13 8.48
C PRO A 137 -8.09 24.38 9.19
N TRP A 138 -7.09 23.95 8.42
CA TRP A 138 -5.88 23.32 8.94
C TRP A 138 -4.67 24.10 8.44
N ALA A 139 -3.91 24.64 9.38
CA ALA A 139 -2.62 25.25 9.11
C ALA A 139 -1.53 24.26 9.54
N SER A 140 -0.60 23.98 8.63
CA SER A 140 0.60 23.21 8.97
C SER A 140 1.71 24.16 9.43
N ASP A 141 2.71 23.65 10.15
CA ASP A 141 3.85 24.44 10.62
C ASP A 141 4.63 25.13 9.48
N THR A 142 4.49 24.65 8.24
CA THR A 142 5.23 25.15 7.07
C THR A 142 4.38 25.99 6.10
N ILE A 143 3.08 26.12 6.35
CA ILE A 143 2.14 26.85 5.49
C ILE A 143 1.19 27.69 6.37
N PRO A 144 1.30 29.02 6.33
CA PRO A 144 0.37 29.92 7.01
C PRO A 144 -1.08 29.68 6.58
N GLU A 145 -2.03 29.94 7.49
CA GLU A 145 -3.45 29.68 7.27
C GLU A 145 -3.99 30.41 6.03
N GLU A 146 -3.53 31.64 5.74
CA GLU A 146 -3.97 32.39 4.55
C GLU A 146 -3.59 31.72 3.22
N HIS A 147 -2.58 30.84 3.24
CA HIS A 147 -2.09 30.11 2.07
C HIS A 147 -2.51 28.65 2.05
N ALA A 148 -3.14 28.15 3.11
CA ALA A 148 -3.55 26.77 3.24
C ALA A 148 -4.56 26.35 2.15
N ILE A 149 -4.52 25.07 1.78
CA ILE A 149 -5.57 24.47 0.97
C ILE A 149 -6.87 24.47 1.78
N ARG A 150 -7.95 24.93 1.14
CA ARG A 150 -9.24 25.09 1.80
C ARG A 150 -10.07 23.81 1.76
N ARG A 151 -10.24 23.24 0.56
CA ARG A 151 -11.00 22.02 0.28
C ARG A 151 -10.74 21.56 -1.15
N ILE A 152 -11.36 20.46 -1.54
CA ILE A 152 -11.42 20.04 -2.95
C ILE A 152 -12.18 21.09 -3.74
N ARG A 153 -11.58 21.58 -4.82
CA ARG A 153 -12.24 22.45 -5.81
C ARG A 153 -13.10 21.62 -6.75
N GLY A 154 -12.62 20.45 -7.17
CA GLY A 154 -13.23 19.67 -8.22
C GLY A 154 -12.35 18.59 -8.83
N ALA A 155 -12.85 17.95 -9.90
CA ALA A 155 -12.14 16.95 -10.68
C ALA A 155 -12.36 17.14 -12.19
N THR A 156 -11.40 16.72 -13.01
CA THR A 156 -11.56 16.67 -14.47
C THR A 156 -11.77 15.23 -14.93
N LEU A 157 -12.92 14.98 -15.54
CA LEU A 157 -13.42 13.67 -15.94
C LEU A 157 -13.17 13.43 -17.43
N PHE A 158 -12.53 12.32 -17.80
CA PHE A 158 -12.30 11.96 -19.20
C PHE A 158 -13.37 10.97 -19.67
N SER A 159 -14.43 11.51 -20.28
CA SER A 159 -15.58 10.72 -20.71
C SER A 159 -15.57 10.48 -22.21
N GLU A 160 -15.92 9.25 -22.63
CA GLU A 160 -16.22 8.92 -24.04
C GLU A 160 -17.64 9.29 -24.45
N THR A 161 -18.55 9.44 -23.49
CA THR A 161 -19.95 9.86 -23.68
C THR A 161 -20.26 11.08 -22.79
N PRO A 162 -19.64 12.24 -23.08
CA PRO A 162 -19.67 13.39 -22.18
C PRO A 162 -21.10 13.90 -21.92
N GLU A 163 -22.04 13.76 -22.84
CA GLU A 163 -23.45 14.12 -22.63
C GLU A 163 -24.15 13.18 -21.62
N GLU A 164 -23.83 11.88 -21.64
CA GLU A 164 -24.41 10.89 -20.73
C GLU A 164 -23.82 11.03 -19.31
N THR A 165 -22.50 11.25 -19.22
CA THR A 165 -21.85 11.55 -17.94
C THR A 165 -22.45 12.82 -17.30
N GLN A 166 -22.71 13.85 -18.10
CA GLN A 166 -23.38 15.07 -17.63
C GLN A 166 -24.81 14.79 -17.15
N ALA A 167 -25.59 14.03 -17.92
CA ALA A 167 -26.98 13.71 -17.55
C ALA A 167 -27.06 13.01 -16.19
N ILE A 168 -26.21 12.01 -15.94
CA ILE A 168 -26.17 11.33 -14.64
C ILE A 168 -25.84 12.29 -13.50
N LEU A 169 -24.84 13.17 -13.68
CA LEU A 169 -24.45 14.14 -12.66
C LEU A 169 -25.57 15.13 -12.33
N ILE A 170 -26.36 15.52 -13.34
CA ILE A 170 -27.50 16.42 -13.19
C ILE A 170 -28.68 15.71 -12.50
N ASP A 171 -29.02 14.51 -12.97
CA ASP A 171 -30.23 13.80 -12.56
C ASP A 171 -30.09 13.13 -11.18
N HIS A 172 -28.86 12.79 -10.77
CA HIS A 172 -28.62 11.95 -9.59
C HIS A 172 -27.62 12.50 -8.57
N PHE A 173 -26.82 13.52 -8.92
CA PHE A 173 -25.75 14.02 -8.06
C PHE A 173 -25.84 15.54 -7.77
N ASP A 174 -26.95 16.19 -8.15
CA ASP A 174 -27.27 17.59 -7.84
C ASP A 174 -26.25 18.61 -8.39
N TYR A 175 -25.67 18.32 -9.57
CA TYR A 175 -24.85 19.26 -10.33
C TYR A 175 -25.67 19.98 -11.40
N ARG A 176 -25.26 21.19 -11.76
CA ARG A 176 -25.85 21.94 -12.87
C ARG A 176 -24.78 22.38 -13.88
N PRO A 177 -25.09 22.46 -15.18
CA PRO A 177 -24.20 23.07 -16.17
C PRO A 177 -23.88 24.52 -15.78
N LEU A 178 -22.60 24.90 -15.87
CA LEU A 178 -22.15 26.27 -15.63
C LEU A 178 -21.73 26.94 -16.94
N THR A 179 -20.80 26.32 -17.66
CA THR A 179 -20.23 26.88 -18.90
C THR A 179 -19.45 25.81 -19.67
N THR A 180 -19.16 26.06 -20.94
CA THR A 180 -18.36 25.19 -21.79
C THR A 180 -17.27 26.01 -22.45
N SER A 181 -16.04 25.49 -22.46
CA SER A 181 -14.89 26.10 -23.14
C SER A 181 -14.12 25.02 -23.90
N GLY A 182 -14.06 25.15 -25.22
CA GLY A 182 -13.47 24.14 -26.09
C GLY A 182 -14.12 22.77 -25.90
N ALA A 183 -13.31 21.77 -25.55
CA ALA A 183 -13.75 20.38 -25.34
C ALA A 183 -14.15 20.07 -23.89
N ILE A 184 -14.29 21.09 -23.03
CA ILE A 184 -14.56 20.91 -21.60
C ILE A 184 -15.88 21.59 -21.24
N SER A 185 -16.83 20.82 -20.72
CA SER A 185 -18.07 21.30 -20.10
C SER A 185 -17.93 21.29 -18.58
N ARG A 186 -18.07 22.44 -17.94
CA ARG A 186 -18.00 22.60 -16.49
C ARG A 186 -19.38 22.51 -15.87
N LEU A 187 -19.51 21.64 -14.89
CA LEU A 187 -20.66 21.52 -14.01
C LEU A 187 -20.29 22.04 -12.63
N VAL A 188 -21.27 22.53 -11.88
CA VAL A 188 -21.09 23.09 -10.54
C VAL A 188 -22.15 22.59 -9.57
N SER A 189 -21.75 22.29 -8.33
CA SER A 189 -22.67 21.95 -7.24
C SER A 189 -23.22 23.22 -6.55
N GLU A 190 -24.17 23.07 -5.61
CA GLU A 190 -24.62 24.20 -4.80
C GLU A 190 -23.50 24.84 -3.96
N PRO A 191 -22.66 24.08 -3.24
CA PRO A 191 -21.51 24.63 -2.51
C PRO A 191 -20.45 25.28 -3.41
N GLY A 192 -20.48 24.98 -4.71
CA GLY A 192 -19.56 25.56 -5.69
C GLY A 192 -18.44 24.62 -6.13
N ASP A 193 -18.42 23.34 -5.73
CA ASP A 193 -17.49 22.34 -6.29
C ASP A 193 -17.71 22.18 -7.81
N ILE A 194 -16.67 21.85 -8.57
CA ILE A 194 -16.78 21.70 -10.03
C ILE A 194 -16.45 20.29 -10.51
N LEU A 195 -17.08 19.92 -11.62
CA LEU A 195 -16.68 18.79 -12.44
C LEU A 195 -16.46 19.29 -13.86
N ASP A 196 -15.23 19.15 -14.35
CA ASP A 196 -14.86 19.50 -15.72
C ASP A 196 -14.95 18.23 -16.57
N ILE A 197 -16.00 18.11 -17.38
CA ILE A 197 -16.21 16.96 -18.27
C ILE A 197 -15.48 17.24 -19.58
N ARG A 198 -14.36 16.55 -19.78
CA ARG A 198 -13.60 16.60 -21.01
C ARG A 198 -14.12 15.53 -21.97
N ASP A 199 -14.49 15.97 -23.16
CA ASP A 199 -14.72 15.06 -24.27
C ASP A 199 -13.41 14.35 -24.66
N ALA A 200 -13.34 13.07 -24.33
CA ALA A 200 -12.17 12.21 -24.53
C ALA A 200 -12.39 11.18 -25.66
N ARG A 201 -13.36 11.42 -26.55
CA ARG A 201 -13.58 10.57 -27.73
C ARG A 201 -12.31 10.47 -28.58
N GLY A 202 -11.90 9.23 -28.88
CA GLY A 202 -10.68 8.95 -29.65
C GLY A 202 -9.36 9.11 -28.87
N PHE A 203 -9.41 9.35 -27.56
CA PHE A 203 -8.24 9.38 -26.69
C PHE A 203 -7.84 7.96 -26.23
N TRP A 204 -6.64 7.79 -25.68
CA TRP A 204 -6.20 6.48 -25.22
C TRP A 204 -7.00 5.99 -24.02
N ALA A 205 -7.26 4.68 -23.97
CA ALA A 205 -7.89 4.04 -22.83
C ALA A 205 -7.05 4.19 -21.56
N SER A 206 -7.74 4.33 -20.44
CA SER A 206 -7.12 4.25 -19.12
C SER A 206 -6.55 2.85 -18.85
N ALA A 207 -5.59 2.80 -17.92
CA ALA A 207 -5.15 1.57 -17.27
C ALA A 207 -5.19 1.80 -15.75
N PRO A 208 -5.94 1.00 -14.98
CA PRO A 208 -5.93 1.11 -13.53
C PRO A 208 -4.55 0.74 -12.97
N GLY A 209 -4.14 1.38 -11.89
CA GLY A 209 -2.86 1.12 -11.25
C GLY A 209 -2.35 2.31 -10.44
N THR A 210 -1.11 2.21 -9.97
CA THR A 210 -0.47 3.25 -9.16
C THR A 210 -0.28 4.54 -9.97
N GLY A 211 -0.48 5.70 -9.34
CA GLY A 211 -0.48 7.00 -10.01
C GLY A 211 -1.79 7.32 -10.77
N THR A 212 -2.90 6.68 -10.42
CA THR A 212 -4.23 7.00 -10.99
C THR A 212 -5.28 7.25 -9.90
N VAL A 213 -6.35 7.93 -10.29
CA VAL A 213 -7.55 8.11 -9.46
C VAL A 213 -8.46 6.90 -9.66
N ASP A 214 -8.87 6.28 -8.56
CA ASP A 214 -9.78 5.13 -8.57
C ASP A 214 -11.24 5.59 -8.77
N HIS A 215 -11.69 6.55 -7.95
CA HIS A 215 -13.04 7.10 -8.02
C HIS A 215 -13.13 8.52 -7.44
N VAL A 216 -14.23 9.19 -7.79
CA VAL A 216 -14.70 10.41 -7.14
C VAL A 216 -16.00 10.12 -6.40
N ALA A 217 -16.08 10.56 -5.14
CA ALA A 217 -17.24 10.39 -4.31
C ALA A 217 -18.00 11.71 -4.14
N PHE A 218 -19.32 11.63 -4.15
CA PHE A 218 -20.26 12.72 -3.98
C PHE A 218 -21.00 12.58 -2.66
N ARG A 219 -21.43 13.70 -2.10
CA ARG A 219 -22.11 13.70 -0.81
C ARG A 219 -23.53 13.16 -0.94
N ALA A 220 -23.97 12.46 0.09
CA ALA A 220 -25.36 12.17 0.37
C ALA A 220 -25.68 12.56 1.80
N LYS A 221 -26.93 12.97 2.04
CA LYS A 221 -27.38 13.31 3.38
C LYS A 221 -27.39 12.11 4.30
N ASP A 222 -27.98 11.02 3.83
CA ASP A 222 -28.32 9.86 4.63
C ASP A 222 -28.59 8.62 3.76
N ASP A 223 -28.91 7.53 4.46
CA ASP A 223 -29.22 6.21 3.91
C ASP A 223 -30.44 6.20 2.98
N ALA A 224 -31.43 7.05 3.25
CA ALA A 224 -32.64 7.12 2.44
C ALA A 224 -32.32 7.75 1.09
N GLU A 225 -31.45 8.75 1.06
CA GLU A 225 -30.92 9.34 -0.18
C GLU A 225 -30.13 8.31 -1.00
N LEU A 226 -29.20 7.58 -0.38
CA LEU A 226 -28.46 6.51 -1.07
C LEU A 226 -29.40 5.48 -1.71
N GLN A 227 -30.41 5.04 -0.96
CA GLN A 227 -31.36 4.05 -1.45
C GLN A 227 -32.25 4.61 -2.57
N SER A 228 -32.65 5.88 -2.48
CA SER A 228 -33.43 6.55 -3.52
C SER A 228 -32.64 6.66 -4.83
N VAL A 229 -31.37 7.09 -4.77
CA VAL A 229 -30.49 7.17 -5.94
C VAL A 229 -30.23 5.78 -6.51
N ARG A 230 -29.95 4.78 -5.67
CA ARG A 230 -29.80 3.39 -6.11
C ARG A 230 -31.02 2.89 -6.89
N THR A 231 -32.23 3.13 -6.39
CA THR A 231 -33.45 2.72 -7.08
C THR A 231 -33.62 3.45 -8.42
N ALA A 232 -33.31 4.74 -8.49
CA ALA A 232 -33.35 5.50 -9.75
C ALA A 232 -32.34 4.97 -10.78
N LEU A 233 -31.09 4.72 -10.36
CA LEU A 233 -30.02 4.17 -11.19
C LEU A 233 -30.35 2.76 -11.71
N GLN A 234 -31.00 1.93 -10.90
CA GLN A 234 -31.47 0.60 -11.30
C GLN A 234 -32.60 0.67 -12.32
N ALA A 235 -33.51 1.65 -12.20
CA ALA A 235 -34.62 1.81 -13.12
C ALA A 235 -34.19 2.13 -14.57
N ILE A 236 -33.00 2.74 -14.73
CA ILE A 236 -32.43 3.09 -16.03
C ILE A 236 -31.34 2.10 -16.51
N ASN A 237 -31.12 1.00 -15.79
CA ASN A 237 -30.07 0.01 -16.09
C ASN A 237 -28.65 0.62 -16.21
N SER A 238 -28.33 1.61 -15.38
CA SER A 238 -27.05 2.34 -15.42
C SER A 238 -25.80 1.47 -15.15
N GLY A 239 -25.96 0.30 -14.54
CA GLY A 239 -24.90 -0.66 -14.25
C GLY A 239 -25.09 -1.36 -12.91
N PRO A 240 -24.20 -2.29 -12.53
CA PRO A 240 -24.20 -2.87 -11.19
C PRO A 240 -23.96 -1.79 -10.12
N THR A 241 -24.81 -1.77 -9.09
CA THR A 241 -24.68 -0.89 -7.94
C THR A 241 -24.31 -1.68 -6.69
N ALA A 242 -23.33 -1.22 -5.92
CA ALA A 242 -22.93 -1.87 -4.67
C ALA A 242 -22.97 -0.87 -3.51
N MET A 243 -23.54 -1.29 -2.37
CA MET A 243 -23.59 -0.47 -1.15
C MET A 243 -22.70 -1.07 -0.07
N HIS A 244 -21.91 -0.24 0.61
CA HIS A 244 -21.00 -0.69 1.65
C HIS A 244 -21.06 0.21 2.89
N ASP A 245 -20.87 -0.39 4.07
CA ASP A 245 -20.58 0.32 5.30
C ASP A 245 -19.05 0.45 5.44
N ARG A 246 -18.55 1.69 5.40
CA ARG A 246 -17.12 2.01 5.51
C ARG A 246 -16.78 2.55 6.90
N LYS A 247 -17.63 2.34 7.91
CA LYS A 247 -17.55 2.86 9.29
C LYS A 247 -17.67 4.38 9.41
N TYR A 248 -16.88 5.12 8.62
CA TYR A 248 -16.84 6.59 8.58
C TYR A 248 -17.96 7.20 7.75
N PHE A 249 -18.48 6.43 6.80
CA PHE A 249 -19.60 6.78 5.92
C PHE A 249 -20.21 5.50 5.35
N ARG A 250 -21.43 5.59 4.84
CA ARG A 250 -22.02 4.57 3.97
C ARG A 250 -21.92 5.01 2.53
N SER A 251 -21.65 4.06 1.65
CA SER A 251 -21.30 4.31 0.24
C SER A 251 -22.22 3.56 -0.72
N LEU A 252 -22.40 4.12 -1.91
CA LEU A 252 -23.04 3.52 -3.08
C LEU A 252 -22.12 3.73 -4.29
N TYR A 253 -21.61 2.65 -4.87
CA TYR A 253 -20.79 2.71 -6.08
C TYR A 253 -21.62 2.44 -7.33
N VAL A 254 -21.33 3.19 -8.40
CA VAL A 254 -21.86 2.97 -9.74
C VAL A 254 -20.80 3.35 -10.77
N ARG A 255 -20.64 2.53 -11.80
CA ARG A 255 -19.84 2.90 -12.97
C ARG A 255 -20.74 3.59 -13.97
N GLU A 256 -20.47 4.85 -14.27
CA GLU A 256 -21.29 5.65 -15.20
C GLU A 256 -20.98 5.32 -16.68
N PRO A 257 -21.81 5.73 -17.66
CA PRO A 257 -21.67 5.36 -19.07
C PRO A 257 -20.33 5.71 -19.70
N GLY A 258 -19.68 6.80 -19.27
CA GLY A 258 -18.32 7.17 -19.65
C GLY A 258 -17.22 6.30 -19.03
N ARG A 259 -17.61 5.25 -18.26
CA ARG A 259 -16.81 4.24 -17.55
C ARG A 259 -16.11 4.71 -16.27
N ILE A 260 -16.34 5.93 -15.80
CA ILE A 260 -15.77 6.43 -14.56
C ILE A 260 -16.49 5.78 -13.36
N LEU A 261 -15.75 5.46 -12.29
CA LEU A 261 -16.35 4.98 -11.06
C LEU A 261 -16.78 6.17 -10.19
N PHE A 262 -18.09 6.29 -9.96
CA PHE A 262 -18.67 7.25 -9.04
C PHE A 262 -19.05 6.55 -7.74
N GLU A 263 -18.90 7.28 -6.65
CA GLU A 263 -19.40 6.91 -5.34
C GLU A 263 -20.37 7.99 -4.83
N LEU A 264 -21.40 7.57 -4.12
CA LEU A 264 -22.24 8.45 -3.31
C LEU A 264 -22.03 8.05 -1.84
N ALA A 265 -21.58 8.98 -0.99
CA ALA A 265 -21.15 8.72 0.38
C ALA A 265 -21.85 9.64 1.39
N THR A 266 -22.33 9.07 2.50
CA THR A 266 -22.98 9.87 3.56
C THR A 266 -21.96 10.71 4.33
N ASP A 267 -22.30 11.97 4.64
CA ASP A 267 -21.41 12.84 5.44
C ASP A 267 -21.09 12.29 6.84
N ALA A 268 -22.06 11.59 7.43
CA ALA A 268 -21.96 11.00 8.77
C ALA A 268 -21.60 9.50 8.69
N PRO A 269 -20.96 8.94 9.74
CA PRO A 269 -20.61 9.59 11.02
C PRO A 269 -19.32 10.45 11.01
N GLY A 270 -18.45 10.31 10.02
CA GLY A 270 -17.20 11.07 9.89
C GLY A 270 -16.02 10.47 10.66
N MET A 271 -14.85 11.13 10.54
CA MET A 271 -13.55 10.60 11.00
C MET A 271 -13.37 10.58 12.53
N LEU A 272 -14.21 11.32 13.25
CA LEU A 272 -14.14 11.49 14.71
C LEU A 272 -14.90 10.39 15.49
N ILE A 273 -15.53 9.43 14.80
CA ILE A 273 -16.28 8.37 15.47
C ILE A 273 -15.41 7.46 16.34
N ASP A 274 -14.13 7.30 15.99
CA ASP A 274 -13.20 6.35 16.63
C ASP A 274 -11.83 6.94 17.00
N GLU A 275 -11.63 8.24 16.81
CA GLU A 275 -10.38 8.94 17.15
C GLU A 275 -10.66 10.43 17.43
N ASP A 276 -10.07 10.96 18.50
CA ASP A 276 -10.26 12.36 18.88
C ASP A 276 -9.60 13.31 17.88
N GLU A 277 -10.17 14.52 17.74
CA GLU A 277 -9.66 15.55 16.82
C GLU A 277 -8.19 15.89 17.08
N ALA A 278 -7.72 15.86 18.33
CA ALA A 278 -6.33 16.15 18.66
C ALA A 278 -5.36 15.06 18.16
N THR A 279 -5.84 13.83 18.01
CA THR A 279 -5.02 12.64 17.70
C THR A 279 -5.34 12.03 16.34
N LEU A 280 -6.20 12.65 15.52
CA LEU A 280 -6.55 12.13 14.19
C LEU A 280 -5.31 11.73 13.38
N GLY A 281 -5.37 10.53 12.79
CA GLY A 281 -4.34 9.98 11.92
C GLY A 281 -3.13 9.38 12.66
N THR A 282 -3.11 9.41 14.00
CA THR A 282 -1.99 8.89 14.79
C THR A 282 -2.09 7.40 15.06
N ARG A 283 -3.29 6.82 15.00
CA ARG A 283 -3.54 5.39 15.28
C ARG A 283 -3.89 4.62 14.01
N LEU A 284 -3.44 3.37 13.96
CA LEU A 284 -3.86 2.42 12.92
C LEU A 284 -5.20 1.80 13.31
N PHE A 285 -6.10 1.73 12.34
CA PHE A 285 -7.39 1.03 12.42
C PHE A 285 -7.48 -0.05 11.33
N ALA A 286 -8.48 -0.91 11.40
CA ALA A 286 -8.85 -1.87 10.38
C ALA A 286 -10.32 -2.32 10.53
N PRO A 287 -10.95 -2.81 9.45
CA PRO A 287 -12.25 -3.45 9.54
C PRO A 287 -12.18 -4.71 10.41
N GLY A 288 -13.10 -4.83 11.38
CA GLY A 288 -13.09 -5.97 12.31
C GLY A 288 -11.96 -5.92 13.35
N ASP A 289 -11.46 -4.71 13.66
CA ASP A 289 -10.36 -4.46 14.58
C ASP A 289 -10.33 -5.34 15.84
N SER A 290 -9.19 -5.98 16.06
CA SER A 290 -8.84 -6.65 17.30
C SER A 290 -7.37 -6.37 17.63
N PRO A 291 -6.94 -6.42 18.90
CA PRO A 291 -5.54 -6.23 19.26
C PRO A 291 -4.58 -7.18 18.51
N LYS A 292 -5.02 -8.42 18.23
CA LYS A 292 -4.24 -9.39 17.47
C LYS A 292 -4.07 -8.94 16.00
N LEU A 293 -5.17 -8.57 15.34
CA LEU A 293 -5.13 -8.12 13.95
C LEU A 293 -4.26 -6.87 13.79
N LEU A 294 -4.43 -5.87 14.66
CA LEU A 294 -3.64 -4.64 14.62
C LEU A 294 -2.15 -4.89 14.85
N ALA A 295 -1.80 -5.82 15.75
CA ALA A 295 -0.40 -6.21 15.95
C ALA A 295 0.20 -6.86 14.69
N GLU A 296 -0.55 -7.69 13.98
CA GLU A 296 -0.10 -8.30 12.71
C GLU A 296 0.01 -7.25 11.59
N LEU A 297 -0.99 -6.37 11.46
CA LEU A 297 -1.01 -5.31 10.45
C LEU A 297 0.07 -4.25 10.66
N ASN A 298 0.41 -3.90 11.90
CA ASN A 298 1.49 -2.96 12.20
C ASN A 298 2.84 -3.39 11.61
N VAL A 299 3.04 -4.69 11.42
CA VAL A 299 4.28 -5.25 10.85
C VAL A 299 4.15 -5.48 9.35
N ILE A 300 2.96 -5.86 8.87
CA ILE A 300 2.70 -6.15 7.45
C ILE A 300 2.60 -4.87 6.61
N LEU A 301 1.90 -3.86 7.11
CA LEU A 301 1.67 -2.61 6.40
C LEU A 301 2.97 -1.80 6.33
N PRO A 302 3.20 -1.05 5.25
CA PRO A 302 4.41 -0.28 5.12
C PRO A 302 4.50 0.82 6.18
N GLN A 303 5.67 0.92 6.79
CA GLN A 303 6.03 2.02 7.66
C GLN A 303 6.32 3.28 6.84
N PHE A 304 6.03 4.44 7.42
CA PHE A 304 6.40 5.73 6.88
C PHE A 304 6.62 6.69 8.04
N SER A 305 7.36 7.76 7.78
CA SER A 305 7.67 8.81 8.74
C SER A 305 6.88 10.06 8.42
N MET A 306 6.37 10.73 9.44
CA MET A 306 5.76 12.05 9.31
C MET A 306 6.83 13.12 9.02
N PRO A 307 6.47 14.28 8.45
CA PRO A 307 7.41 15.39 8.29
C PRO A 307 8.11 15.74 9.62
N GLY A 308 9.43 15.76 9.62
CA GLY A 308 10.26 16.04 10.80
C GLY A 308 10.71 14.79 11.58
N GLU A 309 10.11 13.62 11.33
CA GLU A 309 10.53 12.37 11.97
C GLU A 309 11.71 11.70 11.24
N PRO A 310 12.52 10.87 11.95
CA PRO A 310 13.53 10.04 11.32
C PRO A 310 12.93 9.18 10.20
N ARG A 311 13.57 9.17 9.03
CA ARG A 311 13.06 8.48 7.85
C ARG A 311 13.19 6.97 7.95
N VAL A 312 12.10 6.27 7.64
CA VAL A 312 12.17 4.88 7.18
C VAL A 312 12.74 4.89 5.77
N ILE A 313 13.91 4.30 5.58
CA ILE A 313 14.59 4.29 4.29
C ILE A 313 14.29 2.98 3.60
N TYR A 314 13.42 2.99 2.58
CA TYR A 314 13.27 1.87 1.67
C TYR A 314 14.33 1.91 0.57
N ARG A 315 14.92 0.76 0.26
CA ARG A 315 15.92 0.61 -0.80
C ARG A 315 15.31 -0.13 -1.98
N ASP A 316 15.59 0.37 -3.18
CA ASP A 316 15.24 -0.31 -4.41
C ASP A 316 16.31 -1.38 -4.69
N LEU A 317 15.95 -2.64 -4.51
CA LEU A 317 16.82 -3.81 -4.66
C LEU A 317 16.18 -4.83 -5.61
N PRO A 318 16.95 -5.75 -6.21
CA PRO A 318 16.44 -6.66 -7.26
C PRO A 318 15.31 -7.62 -6.86
N PHE A 319 15.07 -7.81 -5.57
CA PHE A 319 13.95 -8.60 -5.05
C PHE A 319 12.89 -7.67 -4.45
N ILE A 320 11.62 -8.01 -4.67
CA ILE A 320 10.52 -7.41 -3.91
C ILE A 320 10.69 -7.82 -2.45
N HIS A 321 10.71 -6.85 -1.54
CA HIS A 321 10.92 -7.10 -0.12
C HIS A 321 10.18 -6.07 0.74
N ARG A 322 9.94 -6.45 1.99
CA ARG A 322 9.49 -5.59 3.08
C ARG A 322 10.62 -5.41 4.06
N PHE A 323 10.74 -4.19 4.56
CA PHE A 323 11.70 -3.84 5.58
C PHE A 323 10.96 -3.22 6.75
N PHE A 324 11.04 -3.86 7.92
CA PHE A 324 10.40 -3.41 9.15
C PHE A 324 11.46 -3.08 10.19
N THR A 325 11.44 -1.86 10.69
CA THR A 325 12.28 -1.41 11.80
C THR A 325 11.39 -1.21 13.05
N PRO A 326 11.66 -1.92 14.15
CA PRO A 326 10.92 -1.75 15.39
C PRO A 326 11.26 -0.40 16.04
N GLU A 327 10.42 0.05 16.98
CA GLU A 327 10.64 1.32 17.69
C GLU A 327 11.96 1.33 18.49
N GLN A 328 12.34 0.18 19.06
CA GLN A 328 13.57 0.02 19.84
C GLN A 328 14.38 -1.18 19.34
N PRO A 329 15.16 -1.03 18.27
CA PRO A 329 15.92 -2.14 17.70
C PRO A 329 16.96 -2.68 18.70
N ASN A 330 16.91 -3.97 19.01
CA ASN A 330 17.92 -4.65 19.82
C ASN A 330 19.17 -5.08 19.00
N GLY A 331 19.09 -4.87 17.68
CA GLY A 331 20.10 -5.17 16.68
C GLY A 331 20.04 -6.57 16.09
N ASN A 332 19.13 -7.44 16.56
CA ASN A 332 18.83 -8.69 15.88
C ASN A 332 18.19 -8.40 14.52
N ILE A 333 18.58 -9.18 13.50
CA ILE A 333 18.10 -9.02 12.14
C ILE A 333 17.57 -10.35 11.65
N PHE A 334 16.31 -10.39 11.22
CA PHE A 334 15.72 -11.58 10.62
C PHE A 334 15.52 -11.41 9.13
N ILE A 335 16.06 -12.36 8.36
CA ILE A 335 15.82 -12.45 6.92
C ILE A 335 14.80 -13.56 6.67
N LEU A 336 13.62 -13.18 6.20
CA LEU A 336 12.45 -14.06 6.17
C LEU A 336 12.12 -14.50 4.75
N LEU A 337 11.95 -15.82 4.56
CA LEU A 337 11.63 -16.44 3.28
C LEU A 337 10.33 -17.24 3.36
N HIS A 338 9.35 -16.84 2.54
CA HIS A 338 8.01 -17.43 2.53
C HIS A 338 7.94 -18.81 1.85
N GLY A 339 6.84 -19.53 2.05
CA GLY A 339 6.53 -20.81 1.40
C GLY A 339 5.97 -20.66 -0.01
N SER A 340 5.59 -21.77 -0.66
CA SER A 340 5.07 -21.71 -2.04
C SER A 340 3.73 -20.96 -2.11
N GLY A 341 3.58 -20.05 -3.08
CA GLY A 341 2.35 -19.30 -3.31
C GLY A 341 2.06 -18.18 -2.31
N ALA A 342 2.96 -17.96 -1.37
CA ALA A 342 2.93 -16.84 -0.42
C ALA A 342 3.74 -15.64 -0.96
N ASN A 343 3.98 -14.63 -0.12
CA ASN A 343 4.69 -13.41 -0.49
C ASN A 343 5.54 -12.85 0.68
N GLU A 344 6.19 -11.71 0.46
CA GLU A 344 7.06 -11.01 1.39
C GLU A 344 6.37 -10.51 2.67
N THR A 345 5.04 -10.51 2.78
CA THR A 345 4.36 -10.10 4.03
C THR A 345 4.06 -11.27 4.95
N THR A 346 4.06 -12.49 4.42
CA THR A 346 3.53 -13.68 5.10
C THR A 346 4.28 -14.04 6.39
N MET A 347 5.61 -13.89 6.37
CA MET A 347 6.47 -14.28 7.49
C MET A 347 6.65 -13.17 8.53
N LEU A 348 6.28 -11.92 8.23
CA LEU A 348 6.52 -10.77 9.10
C LEU A 348 5.89 -10.92 10.49
N PRO A 349 4.61 -11.36 10.64
CA PRO A 349 4.02 -11.56 11.96
C PRO A 349 4.75 -12.62 12.80
N LEU A 350 5.24 -13.70 12.17
CA LEU A 350 6.00 -14.73 12.86
C LEU A 350 7.33 -14.16 13.36
N GLY A 351 8.06 -13.45 12.49
CA GLY A 351 9.32 -12.78 12.84
C GLY A 351 9.16 -11.85 14.04
N HIS A 352 8.12 -11.02 14.04
CA HIS A 352 7.83 -10.09 15.14
C HIS A 352 7.41 -10.81 16.44
N LYS A 353 6.71 -11.94 16.37
CA LYS A 353 6.38 -12.76 17.56
C LYS A 353 7.61 -13.43 18.16
N ILE A 354 8.60 -13.79 17.34
CA ILE A 354 9.86 -14.38 17.79
C ILE A 354 10.66 -13.34 18.57
N ASP A 355 10.81 -12.14 18.01
CA ASP A 355 11.49 -11.01 18.65
C ASP A 355 10.85 -9.70 18.17
N ALA A 356 10.15 -9.02 19.08
CA ALA A 356 9.43 -7.78 18.77
C ALA A 356 10.37 -6.61 18.44
N ASP A 357 11.63 -6.70 18.90
CA ASP A 357 12.66 -5.67 18.78
C ASP A 357 13.69 -6.01 17.68
N ALA A 358 13.45 -7.06 16.88
CA ALA A 358 14.26 -7.40 15.71
C ALA A 358 13.88 -6.57 14.48
N THR A 359 14.88 -6.20 13.70
CA THR A 359 14.69 -5.65 12.34
C THR A 359 14.36 -6.80 11.39
N LEU A 360 13.31 -6.66 10.58
CA LEU A 360 12.86 -7.72 9.68
C LEU A 360 13.07 -7.31 8.21
N LEU A 361 13.74 -8.17 7.45
CA LEU A 361 13.84 -8.11 5.99
C LEU A 361 13.16 -9.33 5.41
N SER A 362 11.93 -9.18 4.92
CA SER A 362 11.15 -10.28 4.37
C SER A 362 11.07 -10.16 2.85
N VAL A 363 11.29 -11.26 2.14
CA VAL A 363 11.62 -11.22 0.71
C VAL A 363 10.71 -12.14 -0.09
N ARG A 364 10.32 -11.70 -1.30
CA ARG A 364 9.51 -12.50 -2.24
C ARG A 364 10.39 -13.29 -3.20
N GLY A 365 10.13 -14.59 -3.33
CA GLY A 365 10.74 -15.42 -4.36
C GLY A 365 10.36 -14.97 -5.79
N ARG A 366 11.29 -15.12 -6.75
CA ARG A 366 11.15 -14.60 -8.12
C ARG A 366 10.55 -15.60 -9.11
N ALA A 367 10.58 -16.89 -8.78
CA ALA A 367 9.98 -17.92 -9.62
C ALA A 367 8.45 -17.87 -9.49
N LEU A 368 7.73 -18.23 -10.56
CA LEU A 368 6.28 -18.29 -10.58
C LEU A 368 5.82 -19.71 -10.90
N GLU A 369 4.83 -20.20 -10.14
CA GLU A 369 4.09 -21.43 -10.42
C GLU A 369 2.61 -21.07 -10.56
N GLU A 370 2.06 -21.20 -11.78
CA GLU A 370 0.69 -20.78 -12.10
C GLU A 370 0.36 -19.33 -11.66
N GLY A 371 1.37 -18.45 -11.70
CA GLY A 371 1.27 -17.05 -11.27
C GLY A 371 1.52 -16.81 -9.77
N ALA A 372 1.70 -17.87 -8.97
CA ALA A 372 1.97 -17.76 -7.54
C ALA A 372 3.49 -17.75 -7.24
N PRO A 373 4.00 -16.85 -6.38
CA PRO A 373 5.44 -16.74 -6.12
C PRO A 373 6.07 -17.97 -5.44
N ARG A 374 7.31 -18.25 -5.81
CA ARG A 374 8.19 -19.32 -5.29
C ARG A 374 9.65 -18.90 -5.38
N TRP A 375 10.52 -19.68 -4.73
CA TRP A 375 11.96 -19.47 -4.74
C TRP A 375 12.69 -20.13 -5.89
N PHE A 376 12.12 -21.15 -6.51
CA PHE A 376 12.66 -21.85 -7.67
C PHE A 376 11.58 -22.73 -8.31
N ARG A 377 11.78 -23.08 -9.58
CA ARG A 377 10.90 -23.92 -10.38
C ARG A 377 10.95 -25.38 -9.95
N ARG A 378 9.85 -26.10 -10.25
CA ARG A 378 9.73 -27.54 -10.09
C ARG A 378 9.09 -28.14 -11.34
N THR A 379 9.45 -29.38 -11.66
CA THR A 379 8.90 -30.14 -12.80
C THR A 379 7.85 -31.16 -12.35
N GLY A 380 7.75 -31.41 -11.03
CA GLY A 380 6.71 -32.21 -10.42
C GLY A 380 6.61 -31.94 -8.91
N PRO A 381 5.65 -32.54 -8.19
CA PRO A 381 5.43 -32.28 -6.77
C PRO A 381 6.68 -32.44 -5.89
N MET A 382 7.53 -33.40 -6.23
CA MET A 382 8.79 -33.73 -5.53
C MET A 382 10.03 -33.59 -6.43
N SER A 383 9.89 -33.07 -7.65
CA SER A 383 11.01 -32.94 -8.60
C SER A 383 11.30 -31.46 -8.82
N LEU A 384 12.43 -31.01 -8.26
CA LEU A 384 12.82 -29.60 -8.21
C LEU A 384 13.86 -29.31 -9.28
N ASP A 385 13.76 -28.16 -9.96
CA ASP A 385 14.71 -27.76 -11.00
C ASP A 385 16.05 -27.35 -10.35
N GLN A 386 17.03 -28.27 -10.40
CA GLN A 386 18.33 -28.11 -9.75
C GLN A 386 19.12 -26.91 -10.29
N ALA A 387 19.02 -26.64 -11.59
CA ALA A 387 19.71 -25.51 -12.21
C ALA A 387 19.07 -24.17 -11.78
N ASP A 388 17.75 -24.15 -11.70
CA ASP A 388 17.00 -23.00 -11.21
C ASP A 388 17.29 -22.72 -9.73
N ILE A 389 17.36 -23.76 -8.88
CA ILE A 389 17.78 -23.61 -7.48
C ILE A 389 19.14 -22.93 -7.38
N ALA A 390 20.13 -23.39 -8.16
CA ALA A 390 21.47 -22.79 -8.14
C ALA A 390 21.47 -21.33 -8.60
N SER A 391 20.72 -21.04 -9.68
CA SER A 391 20.59 -19.67 -10.20
C SER A 391 19.89 -18.72 -9.22
N GLU A 392 18.82 -19.18 -8.56
CA GLU A 392 18.08 -18.37 -7.59
C GLU A 392 18.87 -18.19 -6.29
N ALA A 393 19.64 -19.20 -5.87
CA ALA A 393 20.56 -19.09 -4.74
C ALA A 393 21.66 -18.04 -5.00
N GLU A 394 22.25 -18.01 -6.21
CA GLU A 394 23.22 -16.99 -6.61
C GLU A 394 22.61 -15.59 -6.62
N ALA A 395 21.43 -15.44 -7.22
CA ALA A 395 20.72 -14.15 -7.24
C ALA A 395 20.38 -13.67 -5.83
N PHE A 396 19.93 -14.57 -4.94
CA PHE A 396 19.62 -14.23 -3.56
C PHE A 396 20.89 -13.88 -2.76
N ALA A 397 21.99 -14.60 -2.94
CA ALA A 397 23.27 -14.26 -2.31
C ALA A 397 23.74 -12.84 -2.68
N ALA A 398 23.65 -12.46 -3.95
CA ALA A 398 23.95 -11.09 -4.40
C ALA A 398 22.98 -10.04 -3.81
N PHE A 399 21.69 -10.40 -3.67
CA PHE A 399 20.71 -9.54 -3.01
C PHE A 399 21.04 -9.32 -1.53
N ILE A 400 21.43 -10.36 -0.80
CA ILE A 400 21.82 -10.27 0.61
C ILE A 400 23.00 -9.32 0.79
N ASP A 401 24.03 -9.45 -0.03
CA ASP A 401 25.18 -8.54 -0.01
C ASP A 401 24.75 -7.08 -0.25
N GLY A 402 23.92 -6.86 -1.27
CA GLY A 402 23.34 -5.54 -1.53
C GLY A 402 22.50 -4.99 -0.38
N ALA A 403 21.70 -5.84 0.27
CA ALA A 403 20.85 -5.45 1.40
C ALA A 403 21.68 -5.09 2.64
N ILE A 404 22.71 -5.88 2.96
CA ILE A 404 23.65 -5.60 4.05
C ILE A 404 24.25 -4.21 3.91
N HIS A 405 24.77 -3.89 2.72
CA HIS A 405 25.36 -2.58 2.46
C HIS A 405 24.32 -1.44 2.43
N ALA A 406 23.18 -1.65 1.77
CA ALA A 406 22.19 -0.60 1.56
C ALA A 406 21.42 -0.22 2.83
N TYR A 407 21.17 -1.20 3.71
CA TYR A 407 20.47 -1.00 4.98
C TYR A 407 21.42 -0.90 6.18
N GLY A 408 22.71 -1.18 6.02
CA GLY A 408 23.69 -1.14 7.12
C GLY A 408 23.47 -2.27 8.13
N LEU A 409 23.14 -3.46 7.65
CA LEU A 409 22.86 -4.62 8.49
C LEU A 409 24.18 -5.21 9.00
N ASP A 410 24.23 -5.58 10.28
CA ASP A 410 25.37 -6.31 10.85
C ASP A 410 25.28 -7.80 10.48
N PRO A 411 26.17 -8.33 9.62
CA PRO A 411 26.09 -9.72 9.16
C PRO A 411 26.17 -10.74 10.29
N ASP A 412 26.84 -10.40 11.39
CA ASP A 412 27.03 -11.29 12.54
C ASP A 412 25.75 -11.44 13.37
N ARG A 413 24.78 -10.55 13.17
CA ARG A 413 23.48 -10.54 13.86
C ARG A 413 22.31 -11.03 13.02
N ILE A 414 22.58 -11.50 11.79
CA ILE A 414 21.56 -12.00 10.89
C ILE A 414 21.17 -13.44 11.24
N VAL A 415 19.87 -13.69 11.34
CA VAL A 415 19.27 -15.03 11.37
C VAL A 415 18.34 -15.18 10.16
N TYR A 416 18.55 -16.23 9.37
CA TYR A 416 17.69 -16.55 8.24
C TYR A 416 16.56 -17.46 8.71
N ILE A 417 15.31 -17.15 8.37
CA ILE A 417 14.14 -17.94 8.76
C ILE A 417 13.33 -18.23 7.50
N GLY A 418 13.36 -19.49 7.08
CA GLY A 418 12.65 -19.95 5.90
C GLY A 418 11.50 -20.87 6.26
N TYR A 419 10.42 -20.77 5.48
CA TYR A 419 9.27 -21.68 5.56
C TYR A 419 9.11 -22.49 4.27
N SER A 420 8.98 -23.82 4.40
CA SER A 420 8.69 -24.75 3.31
C SER A 420 9.65 -24.55 2.12
N ASN A 421 9.17 -24.03 0.99
CA ASN A 421 10.01 -23.74 -0.18
C ASN A 421 11.12 -22.70 0.08
N GLY A 422 10.88 -21.69 0.92
CA GLY A 422 11.91 -20.74 1.34
C GLY A 422 12.98 -21.38 2.23
N ALA A 423 12.56 -22.29 3.13
CA ALA A 423 13.49 -23.10 3.93
C ALA A 423 14.35 -24.00 3.03
N ASN A 424 13.75 -24.52 1.96
CA ASN A 424 14.45 -25.34 0.97
C ASN A 424 15.53 -24.56 0.23
N LEU A 425 15.28 -23.29 -0.12
CA LEU A 425 16.32 -22.43 -0.69
C LEU A 425 17.46 -22.20 0.33
N LEU A 426 17.14 -21.87 1.58
CA LEU A 426 18.17 -21.66 2.62
C LEU A 426 19.05 -22.90 2.81
N ASN A 427 18.48 -24.10 2.81
CA ASN A 427 19.30 -25.31 2.95
C ASN A 427 20.15 -25.61 1.71
N ALA A 428 19.71 -25.28 0.50
CA ALA A 428 20.55 -25.34 -0.69
C ALA A 428 21.71 -24.35 -0.61
N MET A 429 21.42 -23.13 -0.13
CA MET A 429 22.41 -22.05 -0.01
C MET A 429 23.53 -22.37 0.96
N LEU A 430 23.27 -23.10 2.06
CA LEU A 430 24.33 -23.57 2.96
C LEU A 430 25.44 -24.30 2.18
N SER A 431 25.08 -25.12 1.19
CA SER A 431 26.06 -25.86 0.38
C SER A 431 26.58 -25.07 -0.82
N LEU A 432 25.74 -24.24 -1.46
CA LEU A 432 26.12 -23.50 -2.68
C LEU A 432 26.91 -22.21 -2.40
N HIS A 433 26.66 -21.59 -1.25
CA HIS A 433 27.25 -20.33 -0.80
C HIS A 433 27.70 -20.48 0.67
N PRO A 434 28.71 -21.32 0.96
CA PRO A 434 29.18 -21.55 2.32
C PRO A 434 29.60 -20.25 3.02
N HIS A 435 29.46 -20.19 4.34
CA HIS A 435 29.75 -19.05 5.21
C HIS A 435 28.83 -17.82 5.07
N LEU A 436 27.93 -17.78 4.07
CA LEU A 436 26.94 -16.70 3.94
C LEU A 436 25.83 -16.80 5.00
N ILE A 437 25.38 -18.02 5.27
CA ILE A 437 24.35 -18.33 6.27
C ILE A 437 25.02 -18.95 7.48
N ARG A 438 25.20 -18.17 8.55
CA ARG A 438 25.73 -18.67 9.83
C ARG A 438 24.65 -19.13 10.81
N ARG A 439 23.44 -18.58 10.71
CA ARG A 439 22.31 -18.93 11.59
C ARG A 439 21.04 -19.09 10.77
N ALA A 440 20.41 -20.26 10.84
CA ALA A 440 19.19 -20.53 10.07
C ALA A 440 18.13 -21.31 10.85
N VAL A 441 16.87 -20.93 10.65
CA VAL A 441 15.68 -21.69 11.05
C VAL A 441 15.00 -22.21 9.79
N LEU A 442 14.85 -23.53 9.70
CA LEU A 442 14.28 -24.25 8.56
C LEU A 442 12.94 -24.86 8.98
N LEU A 443 11.84 -24.14 8.75
CA LEU A 443 10.49 -24.59 9.06
C LEU A 443 9.96 -25.48 7.94
N ARG A 444 9.57 -26.72 8.26
CA ARG A 444 8.94 -27.66 7.32
C ARG A 444 9.78 -27.90 6.05
N SER A 445 11.08 -28.00 6.24
CA SER A 445 12.06 -28.11 5.16
C SER A 445 12.37 -29.56 4.78
N MET A 446 12.75 -29.75 3.52
CA MET A 446 13.35 -30.97 2.99
C MET A 446 14.58 -30.59 2.16
N ALA A 447 15.49 -31.54 1.93
CA ALA A 447 16.64 -31.31 1.07
C ALA A 447 16.21 -30.85 -0.34
N ALA A 448 16.68 -29.69 -0.77
CA ALA A 448 16.37 -29.15 -2.10
C ALA A 448 17.29 -29.71 -3.19
N LEU A 449 18.57 -29.90 -2.84
CA LEU A 449 19.59 -30.41 -3.74
C LEU A 449 19.64 -31.94 -3.69
N GLU A 450 19.59 -32.55 -4.87
CA GLU A 450 19.77 -34.00 -5.03
C GLU A 450 21.22 -34.39 -4.73
N ASN A 451 22.17 -33.66 -5.31
CA ASN A 451 23.62 -33.87 -5.18
C ASN A 451 24.29 -32.55 -4.75
N PRO A 452 24.24 -32.18 -3.46
CA PRO A 452 24.89 -30.96 -2.99
C PRO A 452 26.42 -31.07 -3.17
N PRO A 453 27.10 -29.97 -3.51
CA PRO A 453 28.56 -29.94 -3.53
C PRO A 453 29.12 -30.14 -2.12
N ALA A 454 30.35 -30.64 -2.03
CA ALA A 454 31.08 -30.62 -0.76
C ALA A 454 31.39 -29.16 -0.38
N ALA A 455 30.91 -28.73 0.78
CA ALA A 455 31.08 -27.38 1.30
C ALA A 455 31.37 -27.43 2.79
N ASP A 456 32.21 -26.52 3.27
CA ASP A 456 32.44 -26.31 4.69
C ASP A 456 31.34 -25.43 5.25
N VAL A 457 30.49 -26.00 6.11
CA VAL A 457 29.42 -25.29 6.82
C VAL A 457 29.61 -25.37 8.33
N SER A 458 30.85 -25.53 8.78
CA SER A 458 31.19 -25.68 10.21
C SER A 458 30.91 -24.45 11.07
N ASP A 459 30.76 -23.28 10.44
CA ASP A 459 30.35 -22.03 11.07
C ASP A 459 28.83 -21.82 11.10
N ALA A 460 28.04 -22.77 10.56
CA ALA A 460 26.59 -22.69 10.54
C ALA A 460 25.92 -23.37 11.74
N GLU A 461 24.97 -22.67 12.35
CA GLU A 461 24.05 -23.16 13.36
C GLU A 461 22.63 -23.19 12.79
N VAL A 462 22.00 -24.36 12.80
CA VAL A 462 20.73 -24.59 12.11
C VAL A 462 19.71 -25.24 13.05
N LEU A 463 18.52 -24.65 13.10
CA LEU A 463 17.35 -25.26 13.70
C LEU A 463 16.43 -25.79 12.59
N VAL A 464 16.19 -27.11 12.57
CA VAL A 464 15.18 -27.72 11.71
C VAL A 464 13.93 -27.97 12.53
N ILE A 465 12.77 -27.48 12.07
CA ILE A 465 11.47 -27.69 12.75
C ILE A 465 10.50 -28.46 11.85
N ALA A 466 10.20 -29.69 12.23
CA ALA A 466 9.21 -30.55 11.59
C ALA A 466 7.81 -30.38 12.21
N GLY A 467 6.76 -30.51 11.39
CA GLY A 467 5.39 -30.66 11.89
C GLY A 467 5.07 -32.14 12.09
N GLU A 468 4.51 -32.51 13.25
CA GLU A 468 4.13 -33.89 13.56
C GLU A 468 3.17 -34.49 12.52
N LYS A 469 2.29 -33.65 11.94
CA LYS A 469 1.29 -34.04 10.93
C LYS A 469 1.66 -33.60 9.51
N ASP A 470 2.88 -33.14 9.30
CA ASP A 470 3.35 -32.69 7.98
C ASP A 470 3.70 -33.89 7.08
N LEU A 471 3.22 -33.85 5.84
CA LEU A 471 3.58 -34.82 4.80
C LEU A 471 5.09 -34.83 4.51
N TYR A 472 5.77 -33.71 4.73
CA TYR A 472 7.22 -33.61 4.56
C TYR A 472 8.02 -33.88 5.85
N GLY A 473 7.34 -34.11 6.99
CA GLY A 473 7.98 -34.42 8.27
C GLY A 473 9.05 -35.51 8.21
N PRO A 474 8.84 -36.63 7.48
CA PRO A 474 9.85 -37.69 7.33
C PRO A 474 11.18 -37.25 6.71
N TYR A 475 11.25 -36.12 6.02
CA TYR A 475 12.47 -35.61 5.40
C TYR A 475 13.33 -34.74 6.35
N ALA A 476 12.78 -34.33 7.50
CA ALA A 476 13.48 -33.43 8.42
C ALA A 476 14.70 -34.09 9.09
N GLN A 477 14.56 -35.34 9.55
CA GLN A 477 15.66 -36.08 10.16
C GLN A 477 16.80 -36.35 9.16
N PRO A 478 16.56 -36.89 7.94
CA PRO A 478 17.60 -37.02 6.92
C PRO A 478 18.29 -35.70 6.54
N LEU A 479 17.53 -34.60 6.47
CA LEU A 479 18.10 -33.27 6.23
C LEU A 479 19.05 -32.85 7.36
N ALA A 480 18.61 -33.00 8.62
CA ALA A 480 19.42 -32.65 9.77
C ALA A 480 20.72 -33.47 9.85
N GLU A 481 20.65 -34.76 9.54
CA GLU A 481 21.83 -35.64 9.46
C GLU A 481 22.79 -35.18 8.36
N ARG A 482 22.29 -34.91 7.14
CA ARG A 482 23.11 -34.41 6.04
C ARG A 482 23.85 -33.11 6.38
N LEU A 483 23.17 -32.19 7.06
CA LEU A 483 23.77 -30.92 7.49
C LEU A 483 24.86 -31.13 8.56
N ARG A 484 24.63 -32.04 9.52
CA ARG A 484 25.65 -32.42 10.52
C ARG A 484 26.87 -33.07 9.88
N ASP A 485 26.64 -33.96 8.92
CA ASP A 485 27.71 -34.63 8.18
C ASP A 485 28.57 -33.64 7.37
N SER A 486 27.98 -32.49 7.00
CA SER A 486 28.67 -31.38 6.34
C SER A 486 29.35 -30.41 7.34
N GLY A 487 29.23 -30.65 8.64
CA GLY A 487 29.91 -29.90 9.71
C GLY A 487 29.05 -28.92 10.50
N ALA A 488 27.80 -28.68 10.11
CA ALA A 488 26.94 -27.70 10.79
C ALA A 488 26.49 -28.17 12.18
N LYS A 489 26.27 -27.24 13.11
CA LYS A 489 25.60 -27.51 14.39
C LYS A 489 24.09 -27.52 14.17
N VAL A 490 23.45 -28.68 14.30
CA VAL A 490 22.02 -28.82 13.97
C VAL A 490 21.19 -29.29 15.15
N GLU A 491 20.20 -28.48 15.56
CA GLU A 491 19.10 -28.87 16.43
C GLU A 491 17.89 -29.28 15.56
N LEU A 492 17.22 -30.37 15.94
CA LEU A 492 15.99 -30.83 15.30
C LEU A 492 14.87 -30.80 16.33
N ALA A 493 13.76 -30.15 16.00
CA ALA A 493 12.57 -30.09 16.82
C ALA A 493 11.33 -30.54 16.03
N THR A 494 10.33 -31.03 16.75
CA THR A 494 9.02 -31.38 16.20
C THR A 494 7.94 -30.64 16.99
N VAL A 495 7.00 -30.01 16.28
CA VAL A 495 5.87 -29.30 16.86
C VAL A 495 4.54 -29.99 16.52
N PRO A 496 3.48 -29.84 17.34
CA PRO A 496 2.17 -30.46 17.13
C PRO A 496 1.34 -29.77 16.03
N ALA A 497 1.96 -29.47 14.89
CA ALA A 497 1.40 -28.75 13.75
C ALA A 497 1.41 -29.59 12.46
N GLY A 498 0.70 -29.10 11.44
CA GLY A 498 0.73 -29.64 10.08
C GLY A 498 1.85 -29.04 9.22
N HIS A 499 1.61 -28.90 7.92
CA HIS A 499 2.54 -28.21 7.03
C HIS A 499 2.57 -26.70 7.25
N GLU A 500 1.51 -26.08 7.75
CA GLU A 500 1.52 -24.66 8.11
C GLU A 500 2.40 -24.41 9.34
N PHE A 501 2.94 -23.19 9.45
CA PHE A 501 3.53 -22.69 10.68
C PHE A 501 2.48 -21.98 11.52
N ASP A 502 2.66 -21.98 12.84
CA ASP A 502 1.74 -21.32 13.77
C ASP A 502 2.46 -20.83 15.05
N ASP A 503 1.68 -20.38 16.04
CA ASP A 503 2.20 -19.85 17.30
C ASP A 503 3.00 -20.91 18.11
N THR A 504 2.91 -22.21 17.78
CA THR A 504 3.70 -23.27 18.43
C THR A 504 5.16 -23.30 17.99
N ASP A 505 5.50 -22.74 16.82
CA ASP A 505 6.88 -22.66 16.34
C ASP A 505 7.69 -21.59 17.11
N VAL A 506 7.02 -20.51 17.55
CA VAL A 506 7.64 -19.34 18.24
C VAL A 506 8.51 -19.73 19.46
N PRO A 507 7.99 -20.45 20.48
CA PRO A 507 8.80 -20.76 21.68
C PRO A 507 9.99 -21.66 21.37
N VAL A 508 9.90 -22.51 20.34
CA VAL A 508 11.02 -23.38 19.91
C VAL A 508 12.14 -22.53 19.31
N ILE A 509 11.79 -21.56 18.45
CA ILE A 509 12.76 -20.65 17.84
C ILE A 509 13.40 -19.75 18.91
N GLN A 510 12.60 -19.18 19.82
CA GLN A 510 13.11 -18.36 20.92
C GLN A 510 14.08 -19.12 21.82
N ALA A 511 13.76 -20.37 22.18
CA ALA A 511 14.64 -21.21 22.98
C ALA A 511 15.98 -21.48 22.29
N TRP A 512 15.97 -21.68 20.97
CA TRP A 512 17.19 -21.88 20.19
C TRP A 512 18.03 -20.60 20.06
N LEU A 513 17.38 -19.45 19.81
CA LEU A 513 18.05 -18.15 19.73
C LEU A 513 18.78 -17.81 21.04
N ASN A 514 18.14 -18.07 22.18
CA ASN A 514 18.69 -17.76 23.52
C ASN A 514 19.86 -18.65 23.96
N LYS A 515 20.00 -19.86 23.39
CA LYS A 515 21.16 -20.73 23.67
C LYS A 515 22.43 -20.28 22.95
N SER A 516 22.26 -19.53 21.88
CA SER A 516 23.33 -19.14 20.96
C SER A 516 23.77 -17.68 21.15
N ALA A 517 23.21 -16.99 22.16
CA ALA A 517 23.45 -15.58 22.49
C ALA A 517 24.58 -15.40 23.50
#